data_AF-A0A523RKN4-F1
#
_entry.id   AF-A0A523RKN4-F1
#
_cell.length_a   1.000
_cell.length_b   1.000
_cell.length_c   1.000
_cell.angle_alpha   90.00
_cell.angle_beta   90.00
_cell.angle_gamma   90.00
#
_symmetry.space_group_name_H-M   'P 1'
#
loop_
_entity.id
_entity.type
_entity.pdbx_description
1 polymer ?
#
loop_
_entity_poly.entity_id
_entity_poly.type
_entity_poly.pdbx_seq_one_letter_code
_entity_poly.pdbx_strand_id
1 'polypeptide(L)'
;MTNSSFFPEDADNQFTISYELLCLLRWLTQNEDMKLKRIISKALSSGLNKKMQKIEYNTELFNLEEAQQSIIYFFSMLENIMVEVLNEQVVKQAVEKKLIPALEHIDSTVCDDATVRFSVEKASSKSNTNAKESPQELFFKEILKRWKPRKKNVHN
;
A
#
# COMPACT_ATOMS: atom_id res chain seq x y z
N MET A 1 -24.58 -27.89 -31.70
CA MET A 1 -25.53 -27.46 -30.65
C MET A 1 -24.71 -27.13 -29.41
N THR A 2 -24.64 -25.82 -29.12
CA THR A 2 -24.30 -25.15 -27.85
C THR A 2 -23.15 -25.70 -26.99
N ASN A 3 -21.96 -25.12 -27.18
CA ASN A 3 -21.02 -24.86 -26.10
C ASN A 3 -21.70 -23.93 -25.08
N SER A 4 -22.20 -24.48 -23.97
CA SER A 4 -22.66 -23.66 -22.85
C SER A 4 -21.46 -23.21 -22.03
N SER A 5 -21.24 -21.90 -22.04
CA SER A 5 -20.31 -21.16 -21.20
C SER A 5 -20.37 -21.59 -19.73
N PHE A 6 -19.21 -21.88 -19.16
CA PHE A 6 -19.02 -22.21 -17.73
C PHE A 6 -18.95 -20.95 -16.84
N PHE A 7 -19.29 -19.78 -17.36
CA PHE A 7 -19.40 -18.55 -16.59
C PHE A 7 -20.88 -18.16 -16.56
N PRO A 8 -21.58 -18.42 -15.44
CA PRO A 8 -22.89 -17.82 -15.25
C PRO A 8 -22.72 -16.31 -15.08
N GLU A 9 -23.67 -15.58 -15.65
CA GLU A 9 -23.87 -14.14 -15.55
C GLU A 9 -24.10 -13.75 -14.08
N ASP A 10 -23.04 -13.42 -13.34
CA ASP A 10 -23.09 -12.78 -12.01
C ASP A 10 -21.90 -11.80 -11.87
N ALA A 11 -21.71 -10.93 -12.87
CA ALA A 11 -20.60 -9.97 -12.91
C ALA A 11 -20.74 -8.83 -11.88
N ASP A 12 -21.90 -8.66 -11.24
CA ASP A 12 -22.19 -7.50 -10.39
C ASP A 12 -21.64 -7.60 -8.97
N ASN A 13 -21.11 -8.76 -8.56
CA ASN A 13 -20.61 -9.00 -7.20
C ASN A 13 -19.12 -9.36 -7.13
N GLN A 14 -18.31 -8.94 -8.11
CA GLN A 14 -16.88 -9.21 -8.10
C GLN A 14 -16.09 -8.07 -7.43
N PHE A 15 -15.39 -8.39 -6.33
CA PHE A 15 -14.43 -7.46 -5.73
C PHE A 15 -13.15 -7.38 -6.56
N THR A 16 -12.72 -6.17 -6.88
CA THR A 16 -11.39 -5.91 -7.44
C THR A 16 -10.46 -5.48 -6.31
N ILE A 17 -9.33 -6.17 -6.16
CA ILE A 17 -8.34 -5.90 -5.12
C ILE A 17 -6.98 -5.66 -5.80
N SER A 18 -6.21 -4.69 -5.32
CA SER A 18 -4.86 -4.42 -5.83
C SER A 18 -3.92 -5.60 -5.57
N TYR A 19 -2.98 -5.82 -6.49
CA TYR A 19 -2.04 -6.94 -6.39
C TYR A 19 -1.12 -6.81 -5.16
N GLU A 20 -0.76 -5.57 -4.81
CA GLU A 20 0.03 -5.20 -3.65
C GLU A 20 -0.67 -5.62 -2.35
N LEU A 21 -1.99 -5.39 -2.25
CA LEU A 21 -2.77 -5.79 -1.10
C LEU A 21 -2.85 -7.32 -0.97
N LEU A 22 -3.01 -8.03 -2.09
CA LEU A 22 -2.94 -9.49 -2.11
C LEU A 22 -1.57 -10.01 -1.64
N CYS A 23 -0.49 -9.38 -2.06
CA CYS A 23 0.86 -9.70 -1.59
C CYS A 23 1.00 -9.48 -0.08
N LEU A 24 0.50 -8.36 0.43
CA LEU A 24 0.49 -8.06 1.87
C LEU A 24 -0.27 -9.12 2.66
N LEU A 25 -1.50 -9.45 2.24
CA LEU A 25 -2.34 -10.46 2.92
C LEU A 25 -1.66 -11.83 2.93
N ARG A 26 -1.07 -12.23 1.81
CA ARG A 26 -0.30 -13.48 1.73
C ARG A 26 0.91 -13.44 2.67
N TRP A 27 1.64 -12.34 2.70
CA TRP A 27 2.81 -12.21 3.57
C TRP A 27 2.44 -12.28 5.06
N LEU A 28 1.40 -11.55 5.47
CA LEU A 28 0.91 -11.55 6.85
C LEU A 28 0.43 -12.94 7.28
N THR A 29 -0.31 -13.64 6.43
CA THR A 29 -0.80 -15.00 6.76
C THR A 29 0.32 -16.02 6.86
N GLN A 30 1.41 -15.85 6.10
CA GLN A 30 2.55 -16.77 6.11
C GLN A 30 3.57 -16.49 7.22
N ASN A 31 3.71 -15.23 7.66
CA ASN A 31 4.81 -14.82 8.55
C ASN A 31 4.35 -14.26 9.89
N GLU A 32 3.09 -13.83 10.01
CA GLU A 32 2.60 -13.05 11.15
C GLU A 32 1.35 -13.65 11.79
N ASP A 33 1.16 -14.96 11.64
CA ASP A 33 0.03 -15.73 12.18
C ASP A 33 -0.20 -15.48 13.68
N MET A 34 0.88 -15.44 14.47
CA MET A 34 0.83 -15.19 15.91
C MET A 34 0.40 -13.76 16.25
N LYS A 35 0.82 -12.76 15.45
CA LYS A 35 0.38 -11.37 15.64
C LYS A 35 -1.09 -11.22 15.25
N LEU A 36 -1.51 -11.83 14.14
CA LEU A 36 -2.92 -11.88 13.74
C LEU A 36 -3.79 -12.52 14.82
N LYS A 37 -3.38 -13.69 15.35
CA LYS A 37 -4.07 -14.36 16.45
C LYS A 37 -4.20 -13.46 17.68
N ARG A 38 -3.15 -12.70 18.02
CA ARG A 38 -3.17 -11.75 19.14
C ARG A 38 -4.15 -10.60 18.91
N ILE A 39 -4.19 -10.03 17.70
CA ILE A 39 -5.14 -8.98 17.32
C ILE A 39 -6.58 -9.50 17.46
N ILE A 40 -6.86 -10.68 16.89
CA ILE A 40 -8.17 -11.33 16.97
C ILE A 40 -8.56 -11.61 18.43
N SER A 41 -7.65 -12.16 19.23
CA SER A 41 -7.89 -12.47 20.65
C SER A 41 -8.21 -11.20 21.44
N LYS A 42 -7.51 -10.09 21.16
CA LYS A 42 -7.80 -8.79 21.76
C LYS A 42 -9.17 -8.28 21.35
N ALA A 43 -9.55 -8.38 20.08
CA ALA A 43 -10.87 -7.97 19.60
C ALA A 43 -12.01 -8.77 20.24
N LEU A 44 -11.84 -10.09 20.36
CA LEU A 44 -12.80 -10.99 21.00
C LEU A 44 -13.01 -10.64 22.48
N SER A 45 -11.92 -10.41 23.22
CA SER A 45 -11.97 -10.02 24.63
C SER A 45 -12.48 -8.58 24.83
N SER A 46 -12.29 -7.68 23.87
CA SER A 46 -12.79 -6.30 23.92
C SER A 46 -14.27 -6.15 23.54
N GLY A 47 -15.00 -7.26 23.35
CA GLY A 47 -16.46 -7.24 23.17
C GLY A 47 -16.97 -7.65 21.80
N LEU A 48 -16.10 -8.03 20.85
CA LEU A 48 -16.57 -8.61 19.57
C LEU A 48 -17.38 -9.89 19.82
N ASN A 49 -16.96 -10.74 20.75
CA ASN A 49 -17.67 -11.97 21.09
C ASN A 49 -19.12 -11.68 21.56
N LYS A 50 -19.31 -10.62 22.35
CA LYS A 50 -20.65 -10.17 22.80
C LYS A 50 -21.50 -9.64 21.65
N LYS A 51 -20.89 -9.02 20.64
CA LYS A 51 -21.62 -8.56 19.44
C LYS A 51 -22.04 -9.74 18.56
N MET A 52 -21.16 -10.71 18.35
CA MET A 52 -21.46 -11.92 17.57
C MET A 52 -22.61 -12.72 18.17
N GLN A 53 -22.62 -12.93 19.50
CA GLN A 53 -23.71 -13.62 20.19
C GLN A 53 -25.07 -12.92 20.05
N LYS A 54 -25.10 -11.58 19.96
CA LYS A 54 -26.34 -10.83 19.72
C LYS A 54 -26.85 -11.02 18.28
N ILE A 55 -25.95 -11.15 17.32
CA ILE A 55 -26.28 -11.40 15.90
C ILE A 55 -26.80 -12.84 15.71
N GLU A 56 -26.24 -13.83 16.43
CA GLU A 56 -26.77 -15.20 16.36
C GLU A 56 -28.19 -15.31 16.95
N TYR A 57 -28.53 -14.49 17.95
CA TYR A 57 -29.82 -14.52 18.63
C TYR A 57 -30.90 -13.69 17.91
N ASN A 58 -30.50 -12.60 17.26
CA ASN A 58 -31.34 -11.82 16.37
C ASN A 58 -31.02 -12.29 14.94
N THR A 59 -31.77 -13.27 14.42
CA THR A 59 -31.69 -13.76 13.03
C THR A 59 -32.13 -12.67 12.03
N GLU A 60 -31.63 -11.46 12.17
CA GLU A 60 -31.79 -10.36 11.24
C GLU A 60 -30.95 -10.70 10.01
N LEU A 61 -31.67 -10.80 8.89
CA LEU A 61 -31.17 -10.92 7.54
C LEU A 61 -29.82 -10.21 7.39
N PHE A 62 -28.75 -10.99 7.25
CA PHE A 62 -27.44 -10.47 6.92
C PHE A 62 -27.57 -9.77 5.55
N ASN A 63 -27.68 -8.44 5.55
CA ASN A 63 -27.86 -7.69 4.32
C ASN A 63 -26.59 -7.85 3.49
N LEU A 64 -26.73 -8.47 2.31
CA LEU A 64 -25.62 -8.68 1.39
C LEU A 64 -24.89 -7.37 1.07
N GLU A 65 -25.62 -6.26 0.97
CA GLU A 65 -25.06 -4.93 0.72
C GLU A 65 -24.21 -4.43 1.90
N GLU A 66 -24.65 -4.64 3.14
CA GLU A 66 -23.88 -4.26 4.33
C GLU A 66 -22.60 -5.10 4.45
N ALA A 67 -22.67 -6.38 4.10
CA ALA A 67 -21.52 -7.26 4.06
C ALA A 67 -20.50 -6.81 3.00
N GLN A 68 -20.97 -6.53 1.78
CA GLN A 68 -20.13 -6.02 0.70
C GLN A 68 -19.48 -4.69 1.07
N GLN A 69 -20.26 -3.77 1.62
CA GLN A 69 -19.78 -2.46 2.04
C GLN A 69 -18.73 -2.59 3.16
N SER A 70 -18.93 -3.51 4.11
CA SER A 70 -17.96 -3.79 5.18
C SER A 70 -16.65 -4.34 4.63
N ILE A 71 -16.70 -5.21 3.61
CA ILE A 71 -15.52 -5.75 2.93
C ILE A 71 -14.77 -4.63 2.20
N ILE A 72 -15.48 -3.77 1.47
CA ILE A 72 -14.89 -2.63 0.76
C ILE A 72 -14.19 -1.71 1.77
N TYR A 73 -14.88 -1.32 2.84
CA TYR A 73 -14.30 -0.47 3.88
C TYR A 73 -13.04 -1.08 4.50
N PHE A 74 -13.04 -2.39 4.77
CA PHE A 74 -11.88 -3.07 5.33
C PHE A 74 -10.67 -3.01 4.40
N PHE A 75 -10.85 -3.32 3.11
CA PHE A 75 -9.75 -3.29 2.16
C PHE A 75 -9.26 -1.87 1.86
N SER A 76 -10.16 -0.89 1.74
CA SER A 76 -9.77 0.52 1.59
C SER A 76 -8.98 1.02 2.80
N MET A 77 -9.38 0.67 4.02
CA MET A 77 -8.63 1.00 5.23
C MET A 77 -7.24 0.35 5.22
N LEU A 78 -7.14 -0.92 4.87
CA LEU A 78 -5.88 -1.65 4.83
C LEU A 78 -4.92 -1.05 3.79
N GLU A 79 -5.43 -0.67 2.62
CA GLU A 79 -4.66 -0.03 1.56
C GLU A 79 -4.16 1.36 1.99
N ASN A 80 -5.00 2.17 2.63
CA ASN A 80 -4.59 3.47 3.17
C ASN A 80 -3.47 3.32 4.20
N ILE A 81 -3.59 2.39 5.15
CA ILE A 81 -2.55 2.13 6.15
C ILE A 81 -1.25 1.66 5.47
N MET A 82 -1.35 0.80 4.45
CA MET A 82 -0.17 0.35 3.69
C MET A 82 0.54 1.52 3.01
N VAL A 83 -0.22 2.40 2.34
CA VAL A 83 0.33 3.60 1.69
C VAL A 83 0.96 4.54 2.71
N GLU A 84 0.32 4.78 3.85
CA GLU A 84 0.85 5.59 4.94
C GLU A 84 2.19 5.06 5.45
N VAL A 85 2.25 3.77 5.78
CA VAL A 85 3.49 3.14 6.29
C VAL A 85 4.61 3.16 5.23
N LEU A 86 4.28 2.96 3.95
CA LEU A 86 5.24 3.10 2.86
C LEU A 86 5.76 4.55 2.74
N ASN A 87 4.90 5.55 2.95
CA ASN A 87 5.30 6.97 2.92
C ASN A 87 6.26 7.26 4.08
N GLU A 88 5.93 6.83 5.29
CA GLU A 88 6.76 7.00 6.47
C GLU A 88 8.14 6.36 6.32
N GLN A 89 8.22 5.17 5.71
CA GLN A 89 9.51 4.52 5.45
C GLN A 89 10.40 5.33 4.52
N VAL A 90 9.85 5.92 3.46
CA VAL A 90 10.63 6.76 2.53
C VAL A 90 11.14 8.00 3.23
N VAL A 91 10.31 8.66 4.04
CA VAL A 91 10.72 9.83 4.84
C VAL A 91 11.82 9.43 5.82
N LYS A 92 11.66 8.32 6.54
CA LYS A 92 12.66 7.83 7.49
C LYS A 92 14.01 7.54 6.82
N GLN A 93 14.00 6.89 5.66
CA GLN A 93 15.21 6.65 4.88
C GLN A 93 15.86 7.94 4.41
N ALA A 94 15.08 8.92 3.96
CA ALA A 94 15.59 10.23 3.57
C ALA A 94 16.24 10.98 4.74
N VAL A 95 15.64 10.92 5.93
CA VAL A 95 16.20 11.51 7.17
C VAL A 95 17.51 10.82 7.55
N GLU A 96 17.51 9.49 7.64
CA GLU A 96 18.69 8.70 8.04
C GLU A 96 19.88 8.92 7.10
N LYS A 97 19.62 9.21 5.83
CA LYS A 97 20.65 9.43 4.81
C LYS A 97 20.96 10.90 4.52
N LYS A 98 20.42 11.83 5.31
CA LYS A 98 20.60 13.29 5.13
C LYS A 98 20.23 13.77 3.72
N LEU A 99 19.20 13.16 3.14
CA LEU A 99 18.67 13.49 1.81
C LEU A 99 17.59 14.58 1.88
N ILE A 100 17.07 14.91 3.06
CA ILE A 100 16.08 15.99 3.26
C ILE A 100 16.46 17.28 2.52
N PRO A 101 17.70 17.81 2.61
CA PRO A 101 18.06 19.04 1.89
C PRO A 101 18.00 18.87 0.36
N ALA A 102 18.32 17.68 -0.15
CA ALA A 102 18.24 17.39 -1.58
C ALA A 102 16.79 17.22 -2.06
N LEU A 103 15.90 16.72 -1.19
CA LEU A 103 14.46 16.62 -1.44
C LEU A 103 13.79 17.99 -1.52
N GLU A 104 14.18 18.94 -0.66
CA GLU A 104 13.65 20.32 -0.68
C GLU A 104 13.97 21.06 -1.98
N HIS A 105 15.02 20.66 -2.69
CA HIS A 105 15.40 21.25 -3.98
C HIS A 105 14.69 20.60 -5.19
N ILE A 106 13.88 19.56 -4.97
CA ILE A 106 13.12 18.94 -6.06
C ILE A 106 11.77 19.61 -6.18
N ASP A 107 11.53 20.19 -7.34
CA ASP A 107 10.22 20.70 -7.72
C ASP A 107 9.27 19.53 -8.04
N SER A 108 8.30 19.30 -7.15
CA SER A 108 7.26 18.27 -7.30
C SER A 108 6.29 18.55 -8.46
N THR A 109 6.30 19.75 -9.05
CA THR A 109 5.56 20.04 -10.29
C THR A 109 6.26 19.52 -11.53
N VAL A 110 7.57 19.26 -11.44
CA VAL A 110 8.45 18.87 -12.56
C VAL A 110 8.90 17.41 -12.44
N CYS A 111 9.08 16.90 -11.22
CA CYS A 111 9.43 15.51 -10.94
C CYS A 111 8.29 14.84 -10.17
N ASP A 112 7.76 13.72 -10.66
CA ASP A 112 6.68 13.01 -9.98
C ASP A 112 7.14 12.33 -8.69
N ASP A 113 6.27 12.32 -7.68
CA ASP A 113 6.55 11.74 -6.36
C ASP A 113 6.98 10.28 -6.42
N ALA A 114 6.45 9.49 -7.36
CA ALA A 114 6.84 8.09 -7.52
C ALA A 114 8.33 7.96 -7.91
N THR A 115 8.79 8.80 -8.83
CA THR A 115 10.22 8.88 -9.23
C THR A 115 11.11 9.33 -8.08
N VAL A 116 10.68 10.32 -7.30
CA VAL A 116 11.43 10.81 -6.14
C VAL A 116 11.55 9.72 -5.08
N ARG A 117 10.44 9.10 -4.68
CA ARG A 117 10.40 8.05 -3.65
C ARG A 117 11.26 6.85 -4.04
N PHE A 118 11.12 6.37 -5.27
CA PHE A 118 11.95 5.29 -5.77
C PHE A 118 13.44 5.62 -5.73
N SER A 119 13.79 6.87 -6.08
CA SER A 119 15.19 7.31 -6.09
C SER A 119 15.77 7.38 -4.68
N VAL A 120 14.97 7.79 -3.67
CA VAL A 120 15.36 7.74 -2.25
C VAL A 120 15.66 6.30 -1.82
N GLU A 121 14.78 5.35 -2.13
CA GLU A 121 14.95 3.94 -1.75
C GLU A 121 16.20 3.32 -2.39
N LYS A 122 16.43 3.58 -3.68
CA LYS A 122 17.63 3.10 -4.40
C LYS A 122 18.90 3.72 -3.88
N ALA A 123 18.91 5.04 -3.66
CA ALA A 123 20.07 5.74 -3.13
C ALA A 123 20.42 5.26 -1.72
N SER A 124 19.40 5.07 -0.87
CA SER A 124 19.54 4.55 0.48
C SER A 124 20.14 3.14 0.47
N SER A 125 19.65 2.26 -0.40
CA SER A 125 20.16 0.89 -0.56
C SER A 125 21.62 0.86 -1.07
N LYS A 126 21.98 1.72 -2.02
CA LYS A 126 23.33 1.79 -2.61
C LYS A 126 24.35 2.47 -1.70
N SER A 127 23.93 3.43 -0.88
CA SER A 127 24.80 4.10 0.10
C SER A 127 25.36 3.14 1.15
N ASN A 128 24.65 2.03 1.43
CA ASN A 128 25.12 0.99 2.35
C ASN A 128 26.18 0.06 1.74
N THR A 129 26.25 -0.03 0.40
CA THR A 129 27.15 -0.94 -0.32
C THR A 129 28.37 -0.22 -0.90
N ASN A 130 28.22 1.05 -1.29
CA ASN A 130 29.27 1.85 -1.90
C ASN A 130 29.64 3.04 -1.01
N ALA A 131 30.70 2.89 -0.21
CA ALA A 131 31.21 3.95 0.68
C ALA A 131 31.92 5.12 -0.05
N LYS A 132 32.01 5.09 -1.38
CA LYS A 132 32.77 6.07 -2.19
C LYS A 132 31.95 7.24 -2.72
N GLU A 133 30.64 7.12 -2.85
CA GLU A 133 29.77 8.17 -3.40
C GLU A 133 28.89 8.76 -2.29
N SER A 134 28.68 10.08 -2.32
CA SER A 134 27.80 10.72 -1.34
C SER A 134 26.34 10.27 -1.59
N PRO A 135 25.51 10.09 -0.53
CA PRO A 135 24.12 9.69 -0.68
C PRO A 135 23.32 10.62 -1.59
N GLN A 136 23.64 11.91 -1.59
CA GLN A 136 23.02 12.93 -2.42
C GLN A 136 23.34 12.76 -3.91
N GLU A 137 24.59 12.45 -4.25
CA GLU A 137 24.97 12.15 -5.64
C GLU A 137 24.29 10.88 -6.16
N LEU A 138 24.22 9.84 -5.33
CA LEU A 138 23.50 8.62 -5.67
C LEU A 138 22.01 8.91 -5.91
N PHE A 139 21.40 9.73 -5.07
CA PHE A 139 20.02 10.16 -5.22
C PHE A 139 19.76 10.92 -6.53
N PHE A 140 20.56 11.94 -6.83
CA PHE A 140 20.42 12.68 -8.09
C PHE A 140 20.67 11.81 -9.32
N LYS A 141 21.64 10.88 -9.27
CA LYS A 141 21.86 9.91 -10.36
C LYS A 141 20.65 9.02 -10.59
N GLU A 142 19.97 8.57 -9.53
CA GLU A 142 18.79 7.72 -9.68
C GLU A 142 17.58 8.49 -10.20
N ILE A 143 17.42 9.76 -9.80
CA ILE A 143 16.41 10.66 -10.38
C ILE A 143 16.66 10.83 -11.88
N LEU A 144 17.88 11.22 -12.28
CA LEU A 144 18.20 11.48 -13.68
C LEU A 144 18.03 10.26 -14.59
N LYS A 145 18.19 9.04 -14.06
CA LYS A 145 17.97 7.80 -14.82
C LYS A 145 16.49 7.55 -15.14
N ARG A 146 15.59 8.02 -14.30
CA ARG A 146 14.16 7.67 -14.36
C ARG A 146 13.26 8.83 -14.74
N TRP A 147 13.73 10.04 -14.49
CA TRP A 147 12.98 11.25 -14.80
C TRP A 147 12.77 11.37 -16.32
N LYS A 148 11.50 11.34 -16.72
CA LYS A 148 11.05 11.60 -18.09
C LYS A 148 10.32 12.95 -18.10
N PRO A 149 11.01 14.07 -18.41
CA PRO A 149 10.38 15.38 -18.39
C PRO A 149 9.18 15.41 -19.34
N ARG A 150 8.01 15.81 -18.83
CA ARG A 150 6.84 16.04 -19.67
C ARG A 150 7.10 17.29 -20.50
N LYS A 151 7.00 17.18 -21.84
CA LYS A 151 7.31 18.26 -22.80
C LYS A 151 6.44 19.55 -22.68
N LYS A 152 5.69 19.76 -21.60
CA LYS A 152 4.65 20.80 -21.55
C LYS A 152 5.06 22.18 -21.03
N ASN A 153 6.29 22.40 -20.56
CA ASN A 153 6.73 23.73 -20.13
C ASN A 153 8.03 24.18 -20.80
N VAL A 154 8.15 23.98 -22.11
CA VAL A 154 9.07 24.79 -22.94
C VAL A 154 8.22 25.85 -23.63
N HIS A 155 7.83 26.87 -22.88
CA HIS A 155 7.39 28.15 -23.46
C HIS A 155 8.44 29.19 -23.10
N ASN A 156 8.86 29.89 -24.16
CA ASN A 156 9.98 30.81 -24.29
C ASN A 156 10.08 31.86 -23.17
#